data_AF-A0A941DZ11-F1
#
_entry.id   AF-A0A941DZ11-F1
#
_cell.length_a   1.000
_cell.length_b   1.000
_cell.length_c   1.000
_cell.angle_alpha   90.00
_cell.angle_beta   90.00
_cell.angle_gamma   90.00
#
_symmetry.space_group_name_H-M   'P 1'
#
loop_
_entity.id
_entity.type
_entity.pdbx_description
1 polymer ?
#
loop_
_entity_poly.entity_id
_entity_poly.type
_entity_poly.pdbx_seq_one_letter_code
_entity_poly.pdbx_strand_id
1 'polypeptide(L)'
;SDRIGVMYFGNMVELADSEELYNNPIHPYTKSLLSAIPLPDPNYERSRQRTNYDPTIHDVSEDPEFREIKPGHWVRCTTKELERYKKELGV
;
A
#
# COMPACT_ATOMS: atom_id res chain seq x y z
N SER A 1 -19.19 -5.83 5.23
CA SER A 1 -18.34 -4.62 5.23
C SER A 1 -16.99 -5.13 4.81
N ASP A 2 -16.67 -4.87 3.55
CA ASP A 2 -15.80 -5.72 2.74
C ASP A 2 -14.53 -4.96 2.30
N ARG A 3 -14.38 -3.71 2.75
CA ARG A 3 -13.27 -2.80 2.46
C ARG A 3 -12.38 -2.59 3.67
N ILE A 4 -11.08 -2.44 3.45
CA ILE A 4 -10.07 -2.16 4.47
C ILE A 4 -9.46 -0.79 4.19
N GLY A 5 -9.52 0.09 5.19
CA GLY A 5 -8.82 1.38 5.18
C GLY A 5 -7.54 1.30 6.01
N VAL A 6 -6.42 1.71 5.43
CA VAL A 6 -5.12 1.79 6.09
C VAL A 6 -4.83 3.25 6.44
N MET A 7 -4.35 3.49 7.66
CA MET A 7 -3.97 4.81 8.14
C MET A 7 -2.52 4.86 8.61
N TYR A 8 -1.88 6.01 8.44
CA TYR A 8 -0.53 6.30 8.92
C TYR A 8 -0.47 7.72 9.47
N PHE A 9 -0.03 7.88 10.73
CA PHE A 9 0.03 9.17 11.45
C PHE A 9 -1.22 10.05 11.26
N GLY A 10 -2.41 9.46 11.46
CA GLY A 10 -3.69 10.17 11.37
C GLY A 10 -4.19 10.45 9.94
N ASN A 11 -3.47 10.02 8.90
CA ASN A 11 -3.87 10.19 7.50
C ASN A 11 -4.33 8.87 6.91
N MET A 12 -5.41 8.88 6.11
CA MET A 12 -5.81 7.71 5.30
C MET A 12 -4.83 7.55 4.15
N VAL A 13 -4.17 6.39 4.06
CA VAL A 13 -3.13 6.13 3.05
C VAL A 13 -3.58 5.19 1.94
N GLU A 14 -4.50 4.28 2.24
CA GLU A 14 -5.00 3.31 1.25
C GLU A 14 -6.39 2.81 1.63
N LEU A 15 -7.25 2.56 0.66
CA LEU A 15 -8.58 1.99 0.85
C LEU A 15 -8.95 1.13 -0.36
N ALA A 16 -9.21 -0.16 -0.12
CA ALA A 16 -9.63 -1.09 -1.16
C ALA A 16 -10.57 -2.16 -0.60
N ASP A 17 -11.12 -3.00 -1.47
CA ASP A 17 -11.69 -4.29 -1.05
C ASP A 17 -10.64 -5.11 -0.29
N SER A 18 -11.07 -5.92 0.67
CA SER A 18 -10.19 -6.74 1.49
C SER A 18 -9.29 -7.67 0.68
N GLU A 19 -9.85 -8.43 -0.26
CA GLU A 19 -9.11 -9.37 -1.09
C GLU A 19 -8.11 -8.64 -1.99
N GLU A 20 -8.56 -7.51 -2.53
CA GLU A 20 -7.75 -6.63 -3.35
C GLU A 20 -6.57 -6.01 -2.58
N LEU A 21 -6.77 -5.56 -1.33
CA LEU A 21 -5.71 -5.00 -0.50
C LEU A 21 -4.66 -6.05 -0.12
N TYR A 22 -5.08 -7.29 0.17
CA TYR A 22 -4.15 -8.37 0.49
C TYR A 22 -3.32 -8.81 -0.72
N ASN A 23 -3.94 -8.87 -1.90
CA ASN A 23 -3.30 -9.38 -3.11
C ASN A 23 -2.50 -8.32 -3.87
N ASN A 24 -2.97 -7.07 -3.93
CA ASN A 24 -2.34 -5.99 -4.68
C ASN A 24 -2.21 -4.71 -3.85
N PRO A 25 -1.54 -4.74 -2.68
CA PRO A 25 -1.26 -3.51 -1.93
C PRO A 25 -0.39 -2.58 -2.78
N ILE A 26 -0.75 -1.31 -2.87
CA ILE A 26 -0.06 -0.30 -3.67
C ILE A 26 0.83 0.55 -2.77
N HIS A 27 0.31 1.08 -1.66
CA HIS A 27 1.06 1.99 -0.81
C HIS A 27 2.24 1.27 -0.13
N PRO A 28 3.47 1.81 -0.16
CA PRO A 28 4.63 1.15 0.43
C PRO A 28 4.48 0.82 1.93
N TYR A 29 3.81 1.70 2.68
CA TYR A 29 3.45 1.43 4.08
C TYR A 29 2.56 0.18 4.24
N THR A 30 1.51 0.04 3.43
CA THR A 30 0.64 -1.15 3.45
C THR A 30 1.42 -2.41 3.08
N LYS A 31 2.29 -2.34 2.07
CA LYS A 31 3.20 -3.46 1.72
C LYS A 31 4.07 -3.88 2.91
N SER A 32 4.61 -2.90 3.65
CA SER A 32 5.39 -3.17 4.86
C SER A 32 4.54 -3.85 5.95
N LEU A 33 3.34 -3.35 6.22
CA LEU A 33 2.42 -3.94 7.20
C LEU A 33 2.05 -5.39 6.84
N LEU A 34 1.70 -5.65 5.58
CA LEU A 34 1.33 -6.99 5.13
C LEU A 34 2.52 -7.94 5.18
N SER A 35 3.73 -7.47 4.88
CA SER A 35 4.96 -8.29 5.05
C SER A 35 5.21 -8.71 6.50
N ALA A 36 4.63 -8.00 7.47
CA ALA A 36 4.76 -8.31 8.89
C ALA A 36 3.76 -9.37 9.38
N ILE A 37 2.78 -9.80 8.56
CA ILE A 37 1.84 -10.87 8.91
C ILE A 37 2.59 -12.22 8.98
N PRO A 38 2.61 -12.91 10.13
CA PRO A 38 3.27 -14.20 10.26
C PRO A 38 2.48 -15.28 9.51
N LEU A 39 3.19 -16.20 8.86
CA LEU A 39 2.54 -17.38 8.26
C LEU A 39 2.64 -18.59 9.21
N PRO A 40 1.66 -19.52 9.16
CA PRO A 40 1.66 -20.68 10.04
C PRO A 40 2.83 -21.65 9.82
N ASP A 41 3.44 -21.65 8.62
CA ASP A 41 4.54 -22.54 8.29
C ASP A 41 5.84 -22.11 8.99
N PRO A 42 6.38 -22.91 9.95
CA PRO A 42 7.59 -22.58 10.68
C PRO A 42 8.84 -22.48 9.81
N ASN A 43 8.90 -23.21 8.70
CA ASN A 43 10.05 -23.18 7.78
C ASN A 43 10.07 -21.87 6.99
N TYR A 44 8.91 -21.47 6.48
CA TYR A 44 8.73 -20.17 5.83
C TYR A 44 9.07 -19.03 6.81
N GLU A 45 8.52 -19.08 8.01
CA GLU A 45 8.64 -18.00 8.99
C GLU A 45 10.09 -17.75 9.44
N ARG A 46 10.91 -18.81 9.52
CA ARG A 46 12.36 -18.68 9.82
C ARG A 46 13.15 -17.92 8.76
N SER A 47 12.72 -18.00 7.50
CA SER A 47 13.38 -17.37 6.36
C SER A 47 12.72 -16.05 5.93
N ARG A 48 11.64 -15.65 6.61
CA ARG A 48 10.82 -14.51 6.23
C ARG A 48 11.64 -13.21 6.28
N GLN A 49 11.57 -12.44 5.21
CA GLN A 49 12.10 -11.09 5.15
C GLN A 49 10.97 -10.08 5.34
N ARG A 50 11.05 -9.27 6.40
CA ARG A 50 10.13 -8.17 6.63
C ARG A 50 10.57 -6.97 5.81
N THR A 51 9.65 -6.37 5.08
CA THR A 51 9.91 -5.12 4.37
C THR A 51 9.73 -3.98 5.36
N ASN A 52 10.82 -3.28 5.69
CA ASN A 52 10.72 -2.05 6.49
C ASN A 52 10.19 -0.91 5.61
N TYR A 53 9.25 -0.13 6.15
CA TYR A 53 8.77 1.07 5.49
C TYR A 53 9.76 2.22 5.70
N ASP A 54 10.16 2.86 4.60
CA ASP A 54 10.95 4.09 4.59
C ASP A 54 10.06 5.24 4.07
N PRO A 55 9.67 6.21 4.92
CA PRO A 55 8.85 7.33 4.49
C PRO A 55 9.51 8.25 3.45
N THR A 56 10.84 8.23 3.32
CA THR A 56 11.59 9.14 2.44
C THR A 56 11.49 8.78 0.96
N ILE A 57 10.94 7.59 0.65
CA ILE A 57 10.70 7.14 -0.73
C ILE A 57 9.59 7.90 -1.44
N HIS A 58 8.76 8.62 -0.67
CA HIS A 58 7.63 9.36 -1.19
C HIS A 58 8.08 10.65 -1.84
N ASP A 59 7.39 11.01 -2.92
CA ASP A 59 7.63 12.29 -3.57
C ASP A 59 7.11 13.44 -2.68
N VAL A 60 7.93 14.49 -2.53
CA VAL A 60 7.65 15.66 -1.68
C VAL A 60 7.42 16.93 -2.51
N SER A 61 7.22 16.80 -3.82
CA SER A 61 7.07 17.96 -4.71
C SER A 61 5.72 18.68 -4.55
N GLU A 62 4.72 17.98 -4.03
CA GLU A 62 3.40 18.50 -3.70
C GLU A 62 2.83 17.78 -2.49
N ASP A 63 1.78 18.36 -1.90
CA ASP A 63 0.99 17.65 -0.90
C ASP A 63 0.21 16.51 -1.56
N PRO A 64 0.39 15.26 -1.11
CA PRO A 64 -0.31 14.13 -1.70
C PRO A 64 -1.77 14.11 -1.26
N GLU A 65 -2.64 13.72 -2.19
CA GLU A 65 -4.08 13.62 -2.00
C GLU A 65 -4.54 12.16 -2.08
N PHE A 66 -5.76 11.90 -1.63
CA PHE A 66 -6.36 10.58 -1.70
C PHE A 66 -7.02 10.36 -3.07
N ARG A 67 -6.35 9.56 -3.92
CA ARG A 67 -6.68 9.42 -5.34
C ARG A 67 -7.00 7.99 -5.70
N GLU A 68 -7.98 7.80 -6.58
CA GLU A 68 -8.34 6.47 -7.07
C GLU A 68 -7.34 6.04 -8.15
N ILE A 69 -6.60 4.96 -7.89
CA ILE A 69 -5.62 4.40 -8.84
C ILE A 69 -6.32 3.50 -9.85
N LYS A 70 -7.25 2.68 -9.36
CA LYS A 70 -8.14 1.80 -10.13
C LYS A 70 -9.51 1.74 -9.45
N PRO A 71 -10.57 1.31 -10.16
CA PRO A 71 -11.92 1.32 -9.60
C PRO A 71 -12.00 0.63 -8.24
N GLY A 72 -12.40 1.37 -7.21
CA GLY A 72 -12.55 0.90 -5.84
C GLY A 72 -11.27 0.89 -4.99
N HIS A 73 -10.09 1.17 -5.57
CA HIS A 73 -8.79 1.16 -4.90
C HIS A 73 -8.16 2.56 -4.88
N TRP A 74 -8.12 3.15 -3.69
CA TRP A 74 -7.69 4.51 -3.43
C TRP A 74 -6.38 4.54 -2.67
N VAL A 75 -5.48 5.44 -3.04
CA VAL A 75 -4.16 5.59 -2.44
C VAL A 75 -3.85 7.07 -2.24
N ARG A 76 -3.28 7.40 -1.08
CA ARG A 76 -2.75 8.73 -0.82
C ARG A 76 -1.41 8.88 -1.52
N CYS A 77 -1.34 9.73 -2.54
CA CYS A 77 -0.16 9.85 -3.39
C CYS A 77 -0.10 11.21 -4.09
N THR A 78 1.10 11.63 -4.51
CA THR A 78 1.26 12.80 -5.39
C THR A 78 0.85 12.47 -6.83
N THR A 79 0.71 13.47 -7.68
CA THR A 79 0.40 13.34 -9.11
C THR A 79 1.46 12.50 -9.81
N LYS A 80 2.73 12.69 -9.45
CA LYS A 80 3.84 11.91 -10.00
C LYS A 80 3.79 10.44 -9.57
N GLU A 81 3.44 10.19 -8.31
CA GLU A 81 3.26 8.83 -7.80
C GLU A 81 2.04 8.14 -8.42
N LEU A 82 0.93 8.87 -8.63
CA LEU A 82 -0.26 8.38 -9.32
C LEU A 82 0.10 7.86 -10.71
N GLU A 83 0.80 8.66 -11.52
CA GLU A 83 1.23 8.27 -12.86
C GLU A 83 2.15 7.04 -12.84
N ARG A 84 3.06 6.97 -11.85
CA ARG A 84 3.91 5.80 -11.64
C ARG A 84 3.07 4.55 -11.33
N TYR A 85 2.16 4.63 -10.37
CA TYR A 85 1.33 3.48 -9.97
C TYR A 85 0.44 3.00 -11.10
N LYS A 86 -0.18 3.91 -11.85
CA LYS A 86 -0.97 3.60 -13.04
C LYS A 86 -0.13 2.86 -14.08
N LYS A 87 1.07 3.36 -14.38
CA LYS A 87 2.01 2.71 -15.29
C LYS A 87 2.45 1.33 -14.81
N GLU A 88 2.74 1.15 -13.53
CA GLU A 88 3.13 -0.14 -12.94
C GLU A 88 2.00 -1.16 -13.00
N LEU A 89 0.74 -0.71 -12.88
CA LEU A 89 -0.46 -1.54 -12.89
C LEU A 89 -1.07 -1.72 -14.30
N GLY A 90 -0.59 -0.97 -15.29
CA GLY A 90 -1.12 -1.00 -16.66
C GLY A 90 -2.53 -0.43 -16.80
N VAL A 91 -2.89 0.54 -15.96
CA VAL A 91 -4.21 1.22 -15.93
C VAL A 91 -4.11 2.71 -16.24
#